data_AF-A0A9P8SU73-F1
#
_entry.id   AF-A0A9P8SU73-F1
#
_cell.length_a   1.000
_cell.length_b   1.000
_cell.length_c   1.000
_cell.angle_alpha   90.00
_cell.angle_beta   90.00
_cell.angle_gamma   90.00
#
_symmetry.space_group_name_H-M   'P 1'
#
loop_
_entity.id
_entity.type
_entity.pdbx_description
1 polymer ?
#
loop_
_entity_poly.entity_id
_entity_poly.type
_entity_poly.pdbx_seq_one_letter_code
_entity_poly.pdbx_strand_id
1 'polypeptide(L)'
;MSEPGPESIPTSADPRSKRPVKRRAVTPLSEQASQIEHLFRDPNKEIKLPEPSKQRTADSLAPPPEIVANVQGSSAGAGSGEFHVYKASRRREYERLRLMQNQDAAVANKGPNRMAVEQALRRTENGQGDEEDQAMLVDGADQSIETPGVIIHED
;
A
#
# COMPACT_ATOMS: atom_id res chain seq x y z
N MET A 1 -64.91 -24.82 -8.13
CA MET A 1 -63.54 -25.36 -8.03
C MET A 1 -63.23 -25.47 -6.55
N SER A 2 -63.09 -26.69 -6.02
CA SER A 2 -62.93 -26.92 -4.57
C SER A 2 -61.52 -26.55 -4.12
N GLU A 3 -61.40 -25.85 -2.98
CA GLU A 3 -60.12 -25.53 -2.37
C GLU A 3 -59.39 -26.82 -1.92
N PRO A 4 -58.06 -26.92 -2.09
CA PRO A 4 -57.31 -28.05 -1.58
C PRO A 4 -57.26 -27.99 -0.04
N GLY A 5 -57.75 -29.02 0.61
CA GLY A 5 -57.75 -29.13 2.07
C GLY A 5 -56.33 -29.19 2.67
N PRO A 6 -56.21 -28.99 4.00
CA PRO A 6 -54.93 -28.85 4.71
C PRO A 6 -54.00 -30.08 4.64
N GLU A 7 -54.47 -31.21 4.11
CA GLU A 7 -53.68 -32.43 3.94
C GLU A 7 -52.79 -32.44 2.69
N SER A 8 -52.92 -31.44 1.81
CA SER A 8 -52.11 -31.35 0.58
C SER A 8 -50.83 -30.50 0.74
N ILE A 9 -50.55 -29.98 1.94
CA ILE A 9 -49.31 -29.25 2.19
C ILE A 9 -48.19 -30.28 2.33
N PRO A 10 -47.16 -30.28 1.48
CA PRO A 10 -46.04 -31.19 1.66
C PRO A 10 -45.46 -30.97 3.06
N THR A 11 -45.28 -32.05 3.83
CA THR A 11 -44.77 -32.02 5.22
C THR A 11 -43.42 -31.33 5.38
N SER A 12 -42.71 -31.06 4.28
CA SER A 12 -41.49 -30.24 4.23
C SER A 12 -41.72 -28.74 4.38
N ALA A 13 -42.95 -28.25 4.22
CA ALA A 13 -43.34 -26.85 4.35
C ALA A 13 -44.04 -26.54 5.70
N ASP A 14 -44.22 -27.53 6.58
CA ASP A 14 -44.82 -27.33 7.90
C ASP A 14 -43.82 -26.64 8.86
N PRO A 15 -44.11 -25.41 9.34
CA PRO A 15 -43.24 -24.68 10.27
C PRO A 15 -43.11 -25.35 11.65
N ARG A 16 -43.96 -26.32 12.00
CA ARG A 16 -43.83 -27.13 13.22
C ARG A 16 -42.83 -28.27 13.07
N SER A 17 -42.45 -28.62 11.83
CA SER A 17 -41.45 -29.64 11.59
C SER A 17 -40.06 -29.06 11.91
N LYS A 18 -39.43 -29.52 13.00
CA LYS A 18 -38.03 -29.20 13.34
C LYS A 18 -37.03 -29.91 12.42
N ARG A 19 -37.44 -30.27 11.20
CA ARG A 19 -36.59 -30.99 10.25
C ARG A 19 -35.55 -30.00 9.71
N PRO A 20 -34.27 -30.38 9.58
CA PRO A 20 -33.27 -29.52 8.97
C PRO A 20 -33.70 -29.19 7.54
N VAL A 21 -34.09 -27.94 7.30
CA VAL A 21 -34.36 -27.46 5.96
C VAL A 21 -33.03 -27.44 5.21
N LYS A 22 -33.00 -28.00 4.00
CA LYS A 22 -31.79 -28.01 3.16
C LYS A 22 -31.33 -26.56 2.99
N ARG A 23 -30.22 -26.18 3.63
CA ARG A 23 -29.64 -24.84 3.50
C ARG A 23 -29.43 -24.58 2.01
N ARG A 24 -30.12 -23.57 1.48
CA ARG A 24 -29.92 -23.12 0.10
C ARG A 24 -28.44 -22.73 -0.02
N ALA A 25 -27.77 -23.23 -1.06
CA ALA A 25 -26.40 -22.83 -1.33
C ALA A 25 -26.42 -21.32 -1.60
N VAL A 26 -25.69 -20.55 -0.78
CA VAL A 26 -25.59 -19.11 -0.96
C VAL A 26 -24.81 -18.88 -2.25
N THR A 27 -25.47 -18.28 -3.23
CA THR A 27 -24.81 -17.84 -4.46
C THR A 27 -24.02 -16.56 -4.16
N PRO A 28 -22.93 -16.25 -4.89
CA PRO A 28 -22.18 -15.01 -4.67
C PRO A 28 -23.09 -13.76 -4.79
N LEU A 29 -24.10 -13.81 -5.67
CA LEU A 29 -25.10 -12.76 -5.80
C LEU A 29 -25.98 -12.63 -4.54
N SER A 30 -26.37 -13.76 -3.93
CA SER A 30 -27.17 -13.75 -2.69
C SER A 30 -26.37 -13.20 -1.51
N GLU A 31 -25.07 -13.49 -1.44
CA GLU A 31 -24.18 -12.95 -0.40
C GLU A 31 -24.07 -11.42 -0.56
N GLN A 32 -23.80 -10.95 -1.77
CA GLN A 32 -23.72 -9.52 -2.08
C GLN A 32 -25.05 -8.80 -1.75
N ALA A 33 -26.19 -9.37 -2.13
CA ALA A 33 -27.51 -8.81 -1.82
C ALA A 33 -27.72 -8.68 -0.29
N SER A 34 -27.37 -9.71 0.48
CA SER A 34 -27.47 -9.66 1.95
C SER A 34 -26.58 -8.59 2.58
N GLN A 35 -25.40 -8.36 2.01
CA GLN A 35 -24.46 -7.36 2.49
C GLN A 35 -24.96 -5.94 2.18
N ILE A 36 -25.58 -5.76 1.01
CA ILE A 36 -26.24 -4.51 0.60
C ILE A 36 -27.45 -4.21 1.51
N GLU A 37 -28.32 -5.19 1.76
CA GLU A 37 -29.47 -5.04 2.67
C GLU A 37 -29.02 -4.63 4.08
N HIS A 38 -27.91 -5.22 4.57
CA HIS A 38 -27.34 -4.85 5.86
C HIS A 38 -26.81 -3.41 5.88
N LEU A 39 -26.17 -2.94 4.80
CA LEU A 39 -25.69 -1.55 4.70
C LEU A 39 -26.85 -0.54 4.65
N PHE A 40 -27.95 -0.89 3.97
CA PHE A 40 -29.13 -0.02 3.87
C PHE A 40 -29.97 0.08 5.15
N ARG A 41 -29.75 -0.79 6.14
CA ARG A 41 -30.46 -0.74 7.42
C ARG A 41 -30.23 0.59 8.15
N ASP A 42 -28.99 1.10 8.12
CA ASP A 42 -28.58 2.34 8.78
C ASP A 42 -27.72 3.21 7.84
N PRO A 43 -28.33 3.97 6.92
CA PRO A 43 -27.59 4.70 5.88
C PRO A 43 -26.75 5.88 6.42
N ASN A 44 -27.05 6.37 7.62
CA ASN A 44 -26.29 7.46 8.26
C ASN A 44 -25.01 6.99 8.97
N LYS A 45 -24.76 5.67 9.02
CA LYS A 45 -23.60 5.10 9.70
C LYS A 45 -22.35 5.27 8.83
N GLU A 46 -21.33 5.92 9.38
CA GLU A 46 -20.03 6.04 8.71
C GLU A 46 -19.41 4.66 8.46
N ILE A 47 -19.02 4.41 7.21
CA ILE A 47 -18.35 3.16 6.80
C ILE A 47 -16.85 3.41 6.79
N LYS A 48 -16.13 2.81 7.74
CA LYS A 48 -14.67 2.84 7.76
C LYS A 48 -14.12 1.81 6.79
N LEU A 49 -13.61 2.28 5.66
CA LEU A 49 -12.87 1.43 4.74
C LEU A 49 -11.53 1.04 5.37
N PRO A 50 -11.07 -0.21 5.21
CA PRO A 50 -9.76 -0.58 5.68
C PRO A 50 -8.70 0.21 4.91
N GLU A 51 -7.80 0.86 5.64
CA GLU A 51 -6.61 1.47 5.06
C GLU A 51 -5.81 0.42 4.26
N PRO A 52 -5.14 0.81 3.16
CA PRO A 52 -4.30 -0.11 2.41
C PRO A 52 -3.29 -0.73 3.37
N SER A 53 -3.18 -2.06 3.32
CA SER A 53 -2.28 -2.80 4.21
C SER A 53 -0.85 -2.27 4.06
N LYS A 54 -0.33 -1.64 5.12
CA LYS A 54 1.05 -1.16 5.12
C LYS A 54 1.96 -2.38 5.05
N GLN A 55 2.74 -2.49 3.98
CA GLN A 55 3.74 -3.54 3.85
C GLN A 55 4.72 -3.42 5.02
N ARG A 56 5.04 -4.54 5.68
CA ARG A 56 6.09 -4.56 6.70
C ARG A 56 7.42 -4.26 6.02
N THR A 57 7.95 -3.07 6.26
CA THR A 57 9.24 -2.57 5.77
C THR A 57 10.28 -2.59 6.88
N ALA A 58 11.56 -2.41 6.57
CA ALA A 58 12.59 -2.23 7.58
C ALA A 58 12.23 -1.10 8.58
N ASP A 59 11.61 -0.02 8.09
CA ASP A 59 11.15 1.13 8.90
C ASP A 59 9.95 0.81 9.81
N SER A 60 9.25 -0.30 9.55
CA SER A 60 8.17 -0.78 10.42
C SER A 60 8.68 -1.53 11.65
N LEU A 61 9.96 -1.89 11.69
CA LEU A 61 10.59 -2.44 12.89
C LEU A 61 10.91 -1.31 13.86
N ALA A 62 10.76 -1.57 15.16
CA ALA A 62 11.18 -0.61 16.17
C ALA A 62 12.68 -0.32 16.04
N PRO A 63 13.10 0.95 16.04
CA PRO A 63 14.51 1.30 15.93
C PRO A 63 15.29 0.70 17.11
N PRO A 64 16.57 0.32 16.91
CA PRO A 64 17.41 -0.11 18.01
C PRO A 64 17.52 1.02 19.05
N PRO A 65 17.45 0.72 20.36
CA PRO A 65 17.59 1.75 21.38
C PRO A 65 18.97 2.38 21.32
N GLU A 66 19.05 3.71 21.44
CA GLU A 66 20.30 4.47 21.33
C GLU A 66 21.23 4.21 22.51
N ILE A 67 20.68 4.06 23.73
CA ILE A 67 21.45 3.85 24.94
C ILE A 67 20.97 2.58 25.61
N VAL A 68 21.89 1.64 25.82
CA VAL A 68 21.67 0.46 26.66
C VAL A 68 22.28 0.75 28.02
N ALA A 69 21.44 0.94 29.04
CA ALA A 69 21.91 1.27 30.40
C ALA A 69 22.57 0.09 31.14
N ASN A 70 22.29 -1.15 30.71
CA ASN A 70 22.65 -2.36 31.44
C ASN A 70 23.86 -3.09 30.81
N VAL A 71 24.88 -2.33 30.40
CA VAL A 71 26.09 -2.91 29.80
C VAL A 71 27.05 -3.35 30.89
N GLN A 72 27.22 -4.66 31.05
CA GLN A 72 28.23 -5.24 31.93
C GLN A 72 29.63 -4.94 31.36
N GLY A 73 30.63 -4.74 32.22
CA GLY A 73 32.00 -4.41 31.80
C GLY A 73 32.59 -5.43 30.81
N SER A 74 33.47 -4.98 29.91
CA SER A 74 33.97 -5.79 28.78
C SER A 74 34.72 -7.06 29.17
N SER A 75 35.33 -7.08 30.36
CA SER A 75 36.05 -8.25 30.91
C SER A 75 35.23 -9.08 31.89
N ALA A 76 33.98 -8.70 32.14
CA ALA A 76 33.12 -9.43 33.07
C ALA A 76 32.59 -10.70 32.39
N GLY A 77 32.48 -11.80 33.16
CA GLY A 77 32.08 -13.11 32.63
C GLY A 77 30.64 -13.17 32.11
N ALA A 78 30.31 -14.23 31.37
CA ALA A 78 28.96 -14.43 30.85
C ALA A 78 27.95 -14.66 32.00
N GLY A 79 26.96 -13.79 32.12
CA GLY A 79 25.85 -13.95 33.05
C GLY A 79 24.81 -14.95 32.55
N SER A 80 23.94 -15.44 33.44
CA SER A 80 22.87 -16.40 33.10
C SER A 80 21.83 -15.83 32.11
N GLY A 81 21.66 -14.51 32.08
CA GLY A 81 20.74 -13.82 31.17
C GLY A 81 21.33 -13.53 29.78
N GLU A 82 22.65 -13.64 29.60
CA GLU A 82 23.32 -13.21 28.36
C GLU A 82 22.87 -14.03 27.14
N PHE A 83 22.56 -15.31 27.37
CA PHE A 83 21.98 -16.17 26.32
C PHE A 83 20.66 -15.60 25.78
N HIS A 84 19.79 -15.10 26.65
CA HIS A 84 18.49 -14.55 26.23
C HIS A 84 18.64 -13.22 25.52
N VAL A 85 19.59 -12.38 25.95
CA VAL A 85 19.95 -11.13 25.28
C VAL A 85 20.39 -11.42 23.85
N TYR A 86 21.32 -12.37 23.67
CA TYR A 86 21.77 -12.81 22.35
C TYR A 86 20.64 -13.37 21.48
N LYS A 87 19.79 -14.24 22.06
CA LYS A 87 18.66 -14.84 21.33
C LYS A 87 17.69 -13.77 20.81
N ALA A 88 17.39 -12.76 21.64
CA ALA A 88 16.51 -11.66 21.26
C ALA A 88 17.16 -10.75 20.21
N SER A 89 18.43 -10.37 20.39
CA SER A 89 19.15 -9.51 19.44
C SER A 89 19.32 -10.19 18.08
N ARG A 90 19.70 -11.48 18.06
CA ARG A 90 19.82 -12.27 16.83
C ARG A 90 18.50 -12.37 16.07
N ARG A 91 17.38 -12.61 16.78
CA ARG A 91 16.06 -12.66 16.16
C ARG A 91 15.69 -11.32 15.52
N ARG A 92 15.88 -10.21 16.24
CA ARG A 92 15.63 -8.85 15.73
C ARG A 92 16.46 -8.57 14.48
N GLU A 93 17.74 -8.96 14.49
CA GLU A 93 18.65 -8.72 13.38
C GLU A 93 18.29 -9.56 12.14
N TYR A 94 17.93 -10.83 12.31
CA TYR A 94 17.48 -11.66 11.18
C TYR A 94 16.18 -11.15 10.56
N GLU A 95 15.24 -10.67 11.36
CA GLU A 95 14.02 -10.05 10.84
C GLU A 95 14.34 -8.77 10.06
N ARG A 96 15.27 -7.94 10.56
CA ARG A 96 15.75 -6.73 9.87
C ARG A 96 16.42 -7.07 8.53
N LEU A 97 17.39 -7.97 8.53
CA LEU A 97 18.11 -8.39 7.32
C LEU A 97 17.16 -9.00 6.29
N ARG A 98 16.23 -9.85 6.72
CA ARG A 98 15.22 -10.45 5.83
C ARG A 98 14.35 -9.38 5.18
N LEU A 99 13.91 -8.37 5.95
CA LEU A 99 13.08 -7.29 5.41
C LEU A 99 13.86 -6.42 4.42
N MET A 100 15.13 -6.09 4.71
CA MET A 100 15.97 -5.35 3.77
C MET A 100 16.20 -6.12 2.48
N GLN A 101 16.57 -7.40 2.56
CA GLN A 101 16.76 -8.24 1.37
C GLN A 101 15.48 -8.36 0.53
N ASN A 102 14.31 -8.49 1.18
CA ASN A 102 13.03 -8.51 0.48
C ASN A 102 12.72 -7.17 -0.20
N GLN A 103 13.06 -6.05 0.44
CA GLN A 103 12.90 -4.72 -0.14
C GLN A 103 13.82 -4.55 -1.34
N ASP A 104 15.10 -4.91 -1.23
CA ASP A 104 16.07 -4.83 -2.32
C ASP A 104 15.65 -5.68 -3.51
N ALA A 105 15.20 -6.91 -3.26
CA ALA A 105 14.66 -7.80 -4.29
C ALA A 105 13.38 -7.23 -4.93
N ALA A 106 12.49 -6.63 -4.14
CA ALA A 106 11.28 -5.99 -4.66
C ALA A 106 11.60 -4.73 -5.49
N VAL A 107 12.62 -3.95 -5.12
CA VAL A 107 13.08 -2.79 -5.89
C VAL A 107 13.71 -3.25 -7.20
N ALA A 108 14.59 -4.26 -7.17
CA ALA A 108 15.19 -4.83 -8.37
C ALA A 108 14.13 -5.37 -9.36
N ASN A 109 13.13 -6.10 -8.85
CA ASN A 109 12.04 -6.64 -9.68
C ASN A 109 11.08 -5.56 -10.23
N LYS A 110 11.00 -4.38 -9.61
CA LYS A 110 10.17 -3.28 -10.12
C LYS A 110 10.74 -2.62 -11.38
N GLY A 111 12.01 -2.89 -11.72
CA GLY A 111 12.57 -2.72 -13.07
C GLY A 111 12.48 -1.30 -13.68
N PRO A 112 12.87 -1.14 -14.95
CA PRO A 112 12.92 0.15 -15.65
C PRO A 112 11.54 0.78 -15.87
N ASN A 113 10.45 0.07 -15.60
CA ASN A 113 9.09 0.59 -15.74
C ASN A 113 8.83 1.78 -14.80
N ARG A 114 9.40 1.81 -13.60
CA ARG A 114 9.26 2.99 -12.73
C ARG A 114 10.04 4.20 -13.26
N MET A 115 11.27 3.99 -13.73
CA MET A 115 12.11 5.04 -14.30
C MET A 115 11.49 5.58 -15.60
N ALA A 116 10.96 4.72 -16.46
CA ALA A 116 10.27 5.11 -17.68
C ALA A 116 8.97 5.88 -17.39
N VAL A 117 8.19 5.46 -16.39
CA VAL A 117 6.97 6.17 -15.96
C VAL A 117 7.33 7.53 -15.32
N GLU A 118 8.36 7.60 -14.50
CA GLU A 118 8.83 8.86 -13.88
C GLU A 118 9.40 9.83 -14.94
N GLN A 119 10.17 9.31 -15.90
CA GLN A 119 10.74 10.11 -16.98
C GLN A 119 9.66 10.59 -17.97
N ALA A 120 8.62 9.78 -18.21
CA ALA A 120 7.46 10.19 -18.98
C ALA A 120 6.66 11.30 -18.27
N LEU A 121 6.44 11.21 -16.95
CA LEU A 121 5.80 12.27 -16.17
C LEU A 121 6.59 13.60 -16.24
N ARG A 122 7.92 13.54 -16.01
CA ARG A 122 8.76 14.75 -16.10
C ARG A 122 8.74 15.39 -17.48
N ARG A 123 8.64 14.58 -18.54
CA ARG A 123 8.54 15.09 -19.92
C ARG A 123 7.20 15.77 -20.18
N THR A 124 6.10 15.26 -19.63
CA THR A 124 4.79 15.92 -19.75
C THR A 124 4.70 17.20 -18.94
N GLU A 125 5.34 17.25 -17.77
CA GLU A 125 5.38 18.45 -16.92
C GLU A 125 6.21 19.57 -17.56
N ASN A 126 7.38 19.23 -18.12
CA ASN A 126 8.23 20.21 -18.78
C ASN A 126 7.73 20.58 -20.19
N GLY A 127 7.00 19.69 -20.87
CA GLY A 127 6.50 19.92 -22.24
C GLY A 127 5.23 20.75 -22.34
N GLN A 128 4.61 21.14 -21.22
CA GLN A 128 3.41 22.00 -21.20
C GLN A 128 3.73 23.49 -20.99
N GLY A 129 5.00 23.87 -20.77
CA GLY A 129 5.41 25.27 -20.60
C GLY A 129 5.85 25.97 -21.89
N ASP A 130 6.20 25.23 -22.94
CA ASP A 130 6.91 25.80 -24.11
C ASP A 130 6.00 26.24 -25.27
N GLU A 131 4.68 25.98 -25.20
CA GLU A 131 3.72 26.38 -26.25
C GLU A 131 3.03 27.73 -25.99
N GLU A 132 3.01 28.23 -24.75
CA GLU A 132 2.38 29.53 -24.45
C GLU A 132 3.32 30.73 -24.70
N ASP A 133 4.64 30.53 -24.60
CA ASP A 133 5.63 31.61 -24.77
C ASP A 133 5.96 31.92 -26.25
N GLN A 134 5.66 31.02 -27.18
CA GLN A 134 5.92 31.24 -28.62
C GLN A 134 4.85 32.09 -29.33
N ALA A 135 3.71 32.37 -28.69
CA ALA A 135 2.65 33.21 -29.26
C ALA A 135 2.82 34.71 -28.96
N MET A 136 3.85 35.13 -28.21
CA MET A 136 4.01 36.51 -27.74
C MET A 136 5.19 37.28 -28.36
N LEU A 137 5.94 36.71 -29.32
CA LEU A 137 7.03 37.41 -30.01
C LEU A 137 6.72 37.67 -31.50
N VAL A 138 5.76 38.57 -31.75
CA VAL A 138 5.59 39.23 -33.05
C VAL A 138 5.35 40.72 -32.82
N ASP A 139 6.39 41.48 -32.51
CA ASP A 139 6.66 42.80 -33.13
C ASP A 139 7.99 43.37 -32.62
N GLY A 140 8.73 44.07 -33.50
CA GLY A 140 9.83 44.93 -33.07
C GLY A 140 11.22 44.53 -33.57
N ALA A 141 11.56 45.07 -34.73
CA ALA A 141 12.92 45.22 -35.22
C ALA A 141 13.83 45.95 -34.20
N ASP A 142 15.08 45.50 -34.04
CA ASP A 142 16.26 46.29 -34.42
C ASP A 142 17.57 45.53 -34.23
N GLN A 143 18.52 45.89 -35.09
CA GLN A 143 19.80 45.26 -35.35
C GLN A 143 20.87 45.63 -34.30
N SER A 144 21.68 44.67 -33.86
CA SER A 144 23.13 44.84 -33.67
C SER A 144 23.79 43.50 -33.37
N ILE A 145 24.67 43.06 -34.27
CA ILE A 145 25.54 41.90 -34.09
C ILE A 145 26.86 42.46 -33.54
N GLU A 146 27.14 42.28 -32.25
CA GLU A 146 28.45 42.54 -31.67
C GLU A 146 29.08 41.22 -31.21
N THR A 147 30.23 40.91 -31.80
CA THR A 147 31.04 39.71 -31.57
C THR A 147 31.64 39.67 -30.16
N PRO A 148 31.73 38.51 -29.49
CA PRO A 148 32.33 38.44 -28.16
C PRO A 148 33.86 38.61 -28.22
N GLY A 149 34.36 39.61 -27.49
CA GLY A 149 35.79 39.86 -27.29
C GLY A 149 36.46 38.73 -26.51
N VAL A 150 37.49 38.16 -27.13
CA VAL A 150 38.45 37.23 -26.51
C VAL A 150 39.35 38.04 -25.58
N ILE A 151 39.29 37.79 -24.28
CA ILE A 151 40.28 38.30 -23.31
C ILE A 151 41.13 37.12 -22.88
N ILE A 152 42.32 37.03 -23.47
CA ILE A 152 43.45 36.23 -22.98
C ILE A 152 44.19 37.12 -22.00
N HIS A 153 44.47 36.65 -20.78
CA HIS A 153 45.57 37.14 -19.96
C HIS A 153 46.46 35.94 -19.65
N GLU A 154 47.65 35.97 -20.25
CA GLU A 154 48.81 35.18 -19.85
C GLU A 154 49.45 35.84 -18.62
N ASP A 155 49.60 35.09 -17.54
CA ASP A 155 50.82 34.96 -16.70
C ASP A 155 50.54 34.07 -15.48
#